data_AF-A0AAW5K036-F1
#
_entry.id   AF-A0AAW5K036-F1
#
_cell.length_a   1.000
_cell.length_b   1.000
_cell.length_c   1.000
_cell.angle_alpha   90.00
_cell.angle_beta   90.00
_cell.angle_gamma   90.00
#
_symmetry.space_group_name_H-M   'P 1'
#
loop_
_entity.id
_entity.type
_entity.pdbx_description
1 polymer ?
#
loop_
_entity_poly.entity_id
_entity_poly.type
_entity_poly.pdbx_seq_one_letter_code
_entity_poly.pdbx_strand_id
1 'polypeptide(L)'
;MSDINWNETAVYEFMRFEREPERRVFPDRDITKLAKAGLIQENETGDWTLTQTGEDELANIRQHFNSGKLSELPLKVRNYYFDWRVYDEKKLPVKELSKVALHDRSAEIRKKAATMLNKFSKLDKETSNGLAHDEDYQIRLMAAKNADPHLFFEESDERVVKTLIYNHNFDEECVEHWLDNPNSQIRVQAALLTEDGKVDEVLARLDSQDVAHVLACKPQWATRERVMNAWENADEAGRYRLVKVMRDMPDSFINQAFKSDAYMALHDRLEEYREAVRQVLELGTMFSEDSEIRRKIWERAEREIG
;
A
#
# COMPACT_ATOMS: atom_id res chain seq x y z
N MET A 1 -21.24 6.18 -34.38
CA MET A 1 -21.27 4.89 -33.67
C MET A 1 -22.51 4.13 -34.08
N SER A 2 -22.33 2.89 -34.51
CA SER A 2 -23.40 1.92 -34.78
C SER A 2 -24.31 1.72 -33.55
N ASP A 3 -25.62 1.56 -33.77
CA ASP A 3 -26.63 1.37 -32.71
C ASP A 3 -26.65 -0.08 -32.19
N ILE A 4 -25.48 -0.58 -31.81
CA ILE A 4 -25.32 -1.91 -31.22
C ILE A 4 -25.22 -1.79 -29.70
N ASN A 5 -26.04 -2.56 -29.00
CA ASN A 5 -25.93 -2.71 -27.56
C ASN A 5 -24.70 -3.58 -27.22
N TRP A 6 -23.53 -2.99 -27.00
CA TRP A 6 -22.31 -3.73 -26.70
C TRP A 6 -22.41 -4.57 -25.41
N ASN A 7 -22.08 -5.86 -25.50
CA ASN A 7 -21.76 -6.71 -24.34
C ASN A 7 -20.28 -7.12 -24.42
N GLU A 8 -19.74 -7.73 -23.35
CA GLU A 8 -18.31 -8.05 -23.28
C GLU A 8 -17.85 -8.98 -24.40
N THR A 9 -18.61 -10.04 -24.66
CA THR A 9 -18.31 -10.99 -25.74
C THR A 9 -18.33 -10.31 -27.11
N ALA A 10 -19.34 -9.51 -27.44
CA ALA A 10 -19.41 -8.82 -28.72
C ALA A 10 -18.26 -7.81 -28.91
N VAL A 11 -17.84 -7.10 -27.85
CA VAL A 11 -16.65 -6.24 -27.93
C VAL A 11 -15.40 -7.08 -28.21
N TYR A 12 -15.19 -8.15 -27.44
CA TYR A 12 -14.04 -9.04 -27.63
C TYR A 12 -14.00 -9.64 -29.04
N GLU A 13 -15.13 -10.18 -29.50
CA GLU A 13 -15.27 -10.78 -30.82
C GLU A 13 -15.02 -9.78 -31.94
N PHE A 14 -15.57 -8.56 -31.82
CA PHE A 14 -15.37 -7.51 -32.80
C PHE A 14 -13.92 -7.04 -32.86
N MET A 15 -13.30 -6.82 -31.71
CA MET A 15 -11.94 -6.32 -31.65
C MET A 15 -10.90 -7.37 -32.08
N ARG A 16 -11.22 -8.67 -32.09
CA ARG A 16 -10.33 -9.71 -32.65
C ARG A 16 -10.10 -9.56 -34.16
N PHE A 17 -11.03 -8.95 -34.89
CA PHE A 17 -10.85 -8.70 -36.33
C PHE A 17 -9.68 -7.75 -36.65
N GLU A 18 -9.16 -7.02 -35.65
CA GLU A 18 -7.90 -6.28 -35.77
C GLU A 18 -6.69 -7.19 -36.05
N ARG A 19 -6.68 -8.39 -35.43
CA ARG A 19 -5.54 -9.33 -35.52
C ARG A 19 -5.81 -10.48 -36.48
N GLU A 20 -7.08 -10.83 -36.63
CA GLU A 20 -7.58 -11.90 -37.49
C GLU A 20 -8.67 -11.31 -38.42
N PRO A 21 -8.28 -10.57 -39.49
CA PRO A 21 -9.22 -9.85 -40.35
C PRO A 21 -10.23 -10.77 -41.05
N GLU A 22 -9.83 -12.02 -41.27
CA GLU A 22 -10.67 -13.11 -41.73
C GLU A 22 -10.56 -14.24 -40.73
N ARG A 23 -11.71 -14.73 -40.25
CA ARG A 23 -11.71 -15.77 -39.22
C ARG A 23 -12.93 -16.66 -39.30
N ARG A 24 -12.68 -17.95 -39.14
CA ARG A 24 -13.74 -18.94 -38.97
C ARG A 24 -14.29 -18.88 -37.56
N VAL A 25 -15.56 -18.57 -37.42
CA VAL A 25 -16.24 -18.52 -36.12
C VAL A 25 -17.59 -19.21 -36.26
N PHE A 26 -17.94 -20.04 -35.28
CA PHE A 26 -19.28 -20.59 -35.24
C PHE A 26 -20.27 -19.46 -34.95
N PRO A 27 -21.35 -19.31 -35.73
CA PRO A 27 -22.35 -18.27 -35.49
C PRO A 27 -23.01 -18.50 -34.13
N ASP A 28 -22.59 -17.72 -33.15
CA ASP A 28 -23.25 -17.64 -31.86
C ASP A 28 -24.12 -16.38 -31.79
N ARG A 29 -24.67 -16.10 -30.60
CA ARG A 29 -25.53 -14.95 -30.37
C ARG A 29 -24.81 -13.62 -30.67
N ASP A 30 -23.52 -13.53 -30.39
CA ASP A 30 -22.75 -12.28 -30.47
C ASP A 30 -22.22 -12.04 -31.88
N ILE A 31 -21.74 -13.07 -32.58
CA ILE A 31 -21.46 -13.01 -34.03
C ILE A 31 -22.71 -12.62 -34.81
N THR A 32 -23.85 -13.26 -34.51
CA THR A 32 -25.14 -12.92 -35.15
C THR A 32 -25.53 -11.46 -34.88
N LYS A 33 -25.22 -10.93 -33.69
CA LYS A 33 -25.51 -9.54 -33.33
C LYS A 33 -24.63 -8.55 -34.07
N LEU A 34 -23.33 -8.82 -34.18
CA LEU A 34 -22.39 -8.01 -34.96
C LEU A 34 -22.78 -8.00 -36.44
N ALA A 35 -23.18 -9.16 -36.98
CA ALA A 35 -23.67 -9.28 -38.35
C ALA A 35 -24.97 -8.50 -38.58
N LYS A 36 -25.94 -8.59 -37.66
CA LYS A 36 -27.19 -7.81 -37.72
C LYS A 36 -26.97 -6.29 -37.62
N ALA A 37 -25.93 -5.87 -36.88
CA ALA A 37 -25.51 -4.47 -36.84
C ALA A 37 -24.76 -4.03 -38.11
N GLY A 38 -24.55 -4.95 -39.07
CA GLY A 38 -23.85 -4.68 -40.32
C GLY A 38 -22.35 -4.47 -40.14
N LEU A 39 -21.75 -4.90 -39.03
CA LEU A 39 -20.33 -4.71 -38.72
C LEU A 39 -19.45 -5.81 -39.31
N ILE A 40 -19.98 -7.02 -39.44
CA ILE A 40 -19.30 -8.16 -40.04
C ILE A 40 -20.22 -8.88 -41.02
N GLN A 41 -19.63 -9.63 -41.94
CA GLN A 41 -20.36 -10.47 -42.89
C GLN A 41 -19.61 -11.78 -43.12
N GLU A 42 -20.35 -12.81 -43.51
CA GLU A 42 -19.77 -14.09 -43.94
C GLU A 42 -19.37 -13.98 -45.41
N ASN A 43 -18.15 -14.42 -45.74
CA ASN A 43 -17.62 -14.44 -47.09
C ASN A 43 -17.96 -15.77 -47.80
N GLU A 44 -17.54 -15.90 -49.06
CA GLU A 44 -17.82 -17.10 -49.87
C GLU A 44 -17.16 -18.39 -49.33
N THR A 45 -16.11 -18.27 -48.50
CA THR A 45 -15.43 -19.42 -47.88
C THR A 45 -16.07 -19.87 -46.56
N GLY A 46 -17.09 -19.14 -46.08
CA GLY A 46 -17.76 -19.38 -44.79
C GLY A 46 -16.98 -18.80 -43.61
N ASP A 47 -16.03 -17.91 -43.86
CA ASP A 47 -15.33 -17.13 -42.83
C ASP A 47 -15.99 -15.77 -42.64
N TRP A 48 -15.86 -15.20 -41.45
CA TRP A 48 -16.37 -13.86 -41.17
C TRP A 48 -15.29 -12.82 -41.43
N THR A 49 -15.69 -11.67 -41.97
CA THR A 49 -14.83 -10.50 -42.21
C THR A 49 -15.55 -9.21 -41.79
N LEU A 50 -14.80 -8.12 -41.61
CA LEU A 50 -15.39 -6.80 -41.39
C LEU A 50 -16.07 -6.31 -42.68
N THR A 51 -17.23 -5.67 -42.53
CA THR A 51 -17.80 -4.82 -43.59
C THR A 51 -17.08 -3.47 -43.59
N GLN A 52 -17.32 -2.61 -44.59
CA GLN A 52 -16.82 -1.23 -44.54
C GLN A 52 -17.28 -0.48 -43.29
N THR A 53 -18.54 -0.66 -42.88
CA THR A 53 -19.08 -0.10 -41.63
C THR A 53 -18.33 -0.63 -40.41
N GLY A 54 -17.96 -1.91 -40.41
CA GLY A 54 -17.13 -2.53 -39.37
C GLY A 54 -15.72 -1.97 -39.32
N GLU A 55 -15.08 -1.80 -40.47
CA GLU A 55 -13.75 -1.18 -40.56
C GLU A 55 -13.76 0.26 -40.03
N ASP A 56 -14.76 1.05 -40.42
CA ASP A 56 -14.93 2.43 -39.97
C ASP A 56 -15.17 2.52 -38.46
N GLU A 57 -16.01 1.64 -37.90
CA GLU A 57 -16.25 1.58 -36.45
C GLU A 57 -15.00 1.14 -35.69
N LEU A 58 -14.26 0.14 -36.19
CA LEU A 58 -13.01 -0.29 -35.59
C LEU A 58 -11.95 0.81 -35.62
N ALA A 59 -11.82 1.52 -36.74
CA ALA A 59 -10.94 2.68 -36.87
C ALA A 59 -11.33 3.81 -35.90
N ASN A 60 -12.63 4.09 -35.76
CA ASN A 60 -13.16 5.05 -34.80
C ASN A 60 -12.81 4.67 -33.35
N ILE A 61 -13.02 3.41 -32.95
CA ILE A 61 -12.66 2.92 -31.60
C ILE A 61 -11.14 3.07 -31.37
N ARG A 62 -10.31 2.70 -32.35
CA ARG A 62 -8.85 2.87 -32.27
C ARG A 62 -8.44 4.32 -32.10
N GLN A 63 -9.09 5.25 -32.79
CA GLN A 63 -8.80 6.68 -32.64
C GLN A 63 -9.07 7.16 -31.22
N HIS A 64 -10.16 6.71 -30.60
CA HIS A 64 -10.46 7.01 -29.19
C HIS A 64 -9.45 6.36 -28.24
N PHE A 65 -9.05 5.11 -28.50
CA PHE A 65 -8.04 4.41 -27.69
C PHE A 65 -6.68 5.12 -27.76
N ASN A 66 -6.23 5.50 -28.96
CA ASN A 66 -4.97 6.20 -29.16
C ASN A 66 -4.97 7.60 -28.55
N SER A 67 -6.10 8.31 -28.61
CA SER A 67 -6.23 9.64 -28.02
C SER A 67 -6.55 9.64 -26.53
N GLY A 68 -7.05 8.53 -25.98
CA GLY A 68 -7.51 8.41 -24.59
C GLY A 68 -8.87 9.05 -24.31
N LYS A 69 -9.60 9.52 -25.35
CA LYS A 69 -10.94 10.13 -25.23
C LYS A 69 -12.03 9.09 -25.01
N LEU A 70 -11.90 8.31 -23.93
CA LEU A 70 -12.72 7.12 -23.74
C LEU A 70 -14.18 7.43 -23.43
N SER A 71 -14.49 8.58 -22.82
CA SER A 71 -15.84 8.95 -22.34
C SER A 71 -16.93 8.95 -23.42
N GLU A 72 -16.54 9.06 -24.69
CA GLU A 72 -17.44 9.03 -25.85
C GLU A 72 -17.83 7.59 -26.24
N LEU A 73 -17.09 6.60 -25.75
CA LEU A 73 -17.33 5.19 -26.04
C LEU A 73 -18.30 4.54 -25.02
N PRO A 74 -19.06 3.52 -25.44
CA PRO A 74 -19.90 2.70 -24.57
C PRO A 74 -19.08 2.05 -23.45
N LEU A 75 -19.67 1.87 -22.28
CA LEU A 75 -19.01 1.32 -21.09
C LEU A 75 -18.23 0.03 -21.37
N LYS A 76 -18.82 -0.93 -22.10
CA LYS A 76 -18.14 -2.21 -22.39
C LYS A 76 -16.92 -2.04 -23.30
N VAL A 77 -16.96 -1.09 -24.24
CA VAL A 77 -15.80 -0.75 -25.09
C VAL A 77 -14.72 -0.02 -24.28
N ARG A 78 -15.11 0.88 -23.38
CA ARG A 78 -14.18 1.53 -22.45
C ARG A 78 -13.49 0.52 -21.54
N ASN A 79 -14.22 -0.46 -21.01
CA ASN A 79 -13.63 -1.51 -20.16
C ASN A 79 -12.58 -2.31 -20.93
N TYR A 80 -12.89 -2.68 -22.17
CA TYR A 80 -11.96 -3.36 -23.05
C TYR A 80 -10.65 -2.61 -23.25
N TYR A 81 -10.71 -1.27 -23.36
CA TYR A 81 -9.50 -0.45 -23.47
C TYR A 81 -8.48 -0.78 -22.39
N PHE A 82 -8.91 -1.04 -21.15
CA PHE A 82 -8.05 -1.31 -19.99
C PHE A 82 -7.67 -2.79 -19.82
N ASP A 83 -8.46 -3.70 -20.41
CA ASP A 83 -8.25 -5.14 -20.30
C ASP A 83 -7.33 -5.68 -21.40
N TRP A 84 -7.08 -4.93 -22.48
CA TRP A 84 -6.35 -5.37 -23.68
C TRP A 84 -4.83 -5.56 -23.52
N ARG A 85 -4.26 -5.31 -22.33
CA ARG A 85 -2.90 -5.69 -21.85
C ARG A 85 -1.67 -5.30 -22.69
N VAL A 86 -1.82 -4.69 -23.87
CA VAL A 86 -0.69 -4.25 -24.71
C VAL A 86 -0.73 -2.73 -24.83
N TYR A 87 -0.03 -2.06 -23.92
CA TYR A 87 0.16 -0.60 -23.99
C TYR A 87 1.64 -0.31 -24.23
N ASP A 88 1.91 0.56 -25.19
CA ASP A 88 3.19 1.24 -25.28
C ASP A 88 3.19 2.37 -24.26
N GLU A 89 3.93 2.18 -23.15
CA GLU A 89 4.07 3.18 -22.09
C GLU A 89 4.45 4.57 -22.64
N LYS A 90 5.25 4.62 -23.69
CA LYS A 90 5.73 5.88 -24.28
C LYS A 90 4.64 6.63 -25.04
N LYS A 91 3.54 5.97 -25.39
CA LYS A 91 2.43 6.53 -26.17
C LYS A 91 1.15 6.66 -25.37
N LEU A 92 1.21 6.46 -24.06
CA LEU A 92 0.03 6.55 -23.21
C LEU A 92 -0.56 7.97 -23.26
N PRO A 93 -1.86 8.14 -23.53
CA PRO A 93 -2.50 9.46 -23.59
C PRO A 93 -2.79 10.02 -22.19
N VAL A 94 -1.71 10.35 -21.45
CA VAL A 94 -1.73 10.70 -20.01
C VAL A 94 -2.77 11.76 -19.68
N LYS A 95 -2.83 12.86 -20.45
CA LYS A 95 -3.76 13.96 -20.19
C LYS A 95 -5.23 13.53 -20.27
N GLU A 96 -5.60 12.74 -21.27
CA GLU A 96 -6.98 12.29 -21.42
C GLU A 96 -7.31 11.19 -20.41
N LEU A 97 -6.38 10.29 -20.11
CA LEU A 97 -6.57 9.29 -19.04
C LEU A 97 -6.72 9.93 -17.66
N SER A 98 -6.05 11.05 -17.39
CA SER A 98 -6.20 11.79 -16.14
C SER A 98 -7.62 12.35 -15.99
N LYS A 99 -8.19 12.89 -17.07
CA LYS A 99 -9.60 13.30 -17.08
C LYS A 99 -10.54 12.11 -16.89
N VAL A 100 -10.26 10.96 -17.50
CA VAL A 100 -11.04 9.73 -17.28
C VAL A 100 -10.96 9.31 -15.82
N ALA A 101 -9.77 9.32 -15.21
CA ALA A 101 -9.59 8.99 -13.80
C ALA A 101 -10.42 9.90 -12.87
N LEU A 102 -10.51 11.20 -13.18
CA LEU A 102 -11.20 12.18 -12.33
C LEU A 102 -12.72 12.25 -12.58
N HIS A 103 -13.17 12.04 -13.82
CA HIS A 103 -14.52 12.47 -14.24
C HIS A 103 -15.33 11.41 -14.98
N ASP A 104 -14.81 10.19 -15.17
CA ASP A 104 -15.63 9.15 -15.78
C ASP A 104 -16.83 8.82 -14.88
N ARG A 105 -17.99 8.68 -15.51
CA ARG A 105 -19.26 8.35 -14.83
C ARG A 105 -19.21 6.99 -14.14
N SER A 106 -18.38 6.06 -14.62
CA SER A 106 -18.19 4.75 -14.01
C SER A 106 -17.01 4.77 -13.04
N ALA A 107 -17.28 4.45 -11.76
CA ALA A 107 -16.24 4.30 -10.75
C ALA A 107 -15.20 3.23 -11.12
N GLU A 108 -15.63 2.13 -11.77
CA GLU A 108 -14.72 1.09 -12.27
C GLU A 108 -13.75 1.66 -13.31
N ILE A 109 -14.24 2.49 -14.24
CA ILE A 109 -13.41 3.11 -15.28
C ILE A 109 -12.45 4.13 -14.67
N ARG A 110 -12.91 4.95 -13.72
CA ARG A 110 -12.04 5.87 -12.97
C ARG A 110 -10.87 5.12 -12.32
N LYS A 111 -11.19 4.02 -11.63
CA LYS A 111 -10.20 3.14 -10.99
C LYS A 111 -9.21 2.54 -11.98
N LYS A 112 -9.69 1.99 -13.10
CA LYS A 112 -8.83 1.39 -14.13
C LYS A 112 -7.90 2.44 -14.76
N ALA A 113 -8.39 3.66 -15.00
CA ALA A 113 -7.57 4.76 -15.49
C ALA A 113 -6.49 5.19 -14.48
N ALA A 114 -6.86 5.41 -13.21
CA ALA A 114 -5.91 5.73 -12.15
C ALA A 114 -4.85 4.62 -11.95
N THR A 115 -5.28 3.36 -12.00
CA THR A 115 -4.39 2.18 -11.89
C THR A 115 -3.39 2.14 -13.03
N MET A 116 -3.84 2.40 -14.26
CA MET A 116 -2.97 2.44 -15.44
C MET A 116 -1.94 3.57 -15.34
N LEU A 117 -2.38 4.78 -14.97
CA LEU A 117 -1.48 5.92 -14.76
C LEU A 117 -0.44 5.64 -13.67
N ASN A 118 -0.87 5.11 -12.52
CA ASN A 118 0.02 4.75 -11.42
C ASN A 118 1.00 3.62 -11.80
N LYS A 119 0.53 2.58 -12.52
CA LYS A 119 1.37 1.46 -12.98
C LYS A 119 2.56 1.95 -13.83
N PHE A 120 2.35 2.98 -14.63
CA PHE A 120 3.38 3.56 -15.51
C PHE A 120 4.04 4.82 -14.93
N SER A 121 3.85 5.10 -13.64
CA SER A 121 4.40 6.29 -12.97
C SER A 121 4.05 7.61 -13.70
N LYS A 122 2.83 7.70 -14.24
CA LYS A 122 2.28 8.85 -14.97
C LYS A 122 1.14 9.56 -14.21
N LEU A 123 0.83 9.12 -12.99
CA LEU A 123 -0.16 9.80 -12.15
C LEU A 123 0.50 11.04 -11.53
N ASP A 124 0.23 12.22 -12.07
CA ASP A 124 0.84 13.48 -11.63
C ASP A 124 0.20 14.06 -10.35
N LYS A 125 0.83 15.10 -9.77
CA LYS A 125 0.35 15.74 -8.54
C LYS A 125 -1.06 16.33 -8.69
N GLU A 126 -1.36 16.97 -9.82
CA GLU A 126 -2.68 17.57 -10.06
C GLU A 126 -3.79 16.52 -10.04
N THR A 127 -3.57 15.42 -10.77
CA THR A 127 -4.51 14.29 -10.81
C THR A 127 -4.60 13.61 -9.46
N SER A 128 -3.47 13.36 -8.79
CA SER A 128 -3.44 12.78 -7.45
C SER A 128 -4.20 13.65 -6.44
N ASN A 129 -4.05 14.97 -6.47
CA ASN A 129 -4.82 15.88 -5.62
C ASN A 129 -6.33 15.72 -5.84
N GLY A 130 -6.77 15.64 -7.10
CA GLY A 130 -8.18 15.41 -7.43
C GLY A 130 -8.72 14.05 -6.99
N LEU A 131 -7.84 13.06 -6.77
CA LEU A 131 -8.19 11.71 -6.31
C LEU A 131 -8.03 11.51 -4.80
N ALA A 132 -7.55 12.52 -4.06
CA ALA A 132 -7.24 12.40 -2.63
C ALA A 132 -8.47 12.09 -1.76
N HIS A 133 -9.66 12.46 -2.21
CA HIS A 133 -10.93 12.24 -1.50
C HIS A 133 -11.84 11.21 -2.19
N ASP A 134 -11.30 10.37 -3.08
CA ASP A 134 -12.11 9.32 -3.72
C ASP A 134 -12.64 8.33 -2.67
N GLU A 135 -13.86 7.83 -2.86
CA GLU A 135 -14.49 6.87 -1.93
C GLU A 135 -13.71 5.55 -1.83
N ASP A 136 -13.05 5.13 -2.92
CA ASP A 136 -12.23 3.92 -2.95
C ASP A 136 -10.83 4.18 -2.35
N TYR A 137 -10.56 3.56 -1.20
CA TYR A 137 -9.26 3.68 -0.53
C TYR A 137 -8.08 3.26 -1.42
N GLN A 138 -8.26 2.35 -2.39
CA GLN A 138 -7.19 1.96 -3.31
C GLN A 138 -6.82 3.11 -4.26
N ILE A 139 -7.79 3.95 -4.63
CA ILE A 139 -7.54 5.16 -5.41
C ILE A 139 -6.81 6.19 -4.56
N ARG A 140 -7.27 6.43 -3.33
CA ARG A 140 -6.58 7.32 -2.37
C ARG A 140 -5.15 6.85 -2.07
N LEU A 141 -4.93 5.55 -1.94
CA LEU A 141 -3.61 4.94 -1.78
C LEU A 141 -2.67 5.23 -2.96
N MET A 142 -3.18 5.22 -4.20
CA MET A 142 -2.41 5.59 -5.38
C MET A 142 -2.14 7.10 -5.41
N ALA A 143 -3.14 7.91 -5.09
CA ALA A 143 -3.06 9.37 -5.03
C ALA A 143 -2.00 9.84 -4.02
N ALA A 144 -1.97 9.22 -2.84
CA ALA A 144 -1.06 9.52 -1.74
C ALA A 144 0.44 9.53 -2.12
N LYS A 145 0.84 8.91 -3.23
CA LYS A 145 2.24 8.95 -3.67
C LYS A 145 2.71 10.31 -4.16
N ASN A 146 1.80 11.10 -4.74
CA ASN A 146 2.13 12.37 -5.41
C ASN A 146 1.26 13.54 -4.96
N ALA A 147 0.13 13.26 -4.31
CA ALA A 147 -0.78 14.29 -3.82
C ALA A 147 -0.16 15.11 -2.67
N ASP A 148 -0.74 16.26 -2.41
CA ASP A 148 -0.44 17.07 -1.24
C ASP A 148 -0.87 16.37 0.05
N PRO A 149 0.02 16.17 1.04
CA PRO A 149 -0.32 15.58 2.33
C PRO A 149 -1.51 16.22 3.05
N HIS A 150 -1.70 17.54 2.89
CA HIS A 150 -2.77 18.29 3.55
C HIS A 150 -4.18 17.83 3.14
N LEU A 151 -4.30 17.18 1.99
CA LEU A 151 -5.57 16.63 1.52
C LEU A 151 -5.99 15.35 2.27
N PHE A 152 -5.14 14.83 3.16
CA PHE A 152 -5.36 13.56 3.88
C PHE A 152 -5.44 13.74 5.40
N PHE A 153 -5.70 14.96 5.88
CA PHE A 153 -5.92 15.23 7.30
C PHE A 153 -6.96 14.28 7.90
N GLU A 154 -8.11 14.16 7.25
CA GLU A 154 -9.22 13.31 7.69
C GLU A 154 -9.09 11.83 7.27
N GLU A 155 -7.93 11.41 6.73
CA GLU A 155 -7.76 10.01 6.32
C GLU A 155 -7.83 9.06 7.52
N SER A 156 -8.56 7.96 7.34
CA SER A 156 -8.79 6.95 8.38
C SER A 156 -8.17 5.59 8.04
N ASP A 157 -7.78 5.37 6.78
CA ASP A 157 -7.08 4.18 6.35
C ASP A 157 -5.57 4.29 6.59
N GLU A 158 -5.08 3.50 7.55
CA GLU A 158 -3.66 3.50 7.93
C GLU A 158 -2.72 3.16 6.77
N ARG A 159 -3.17 2.44 5.74
CA ARG A 159 -2.33 2.09 4.59
C ARG A 159 -2.09 3.29 3.70
N VAL A 160 -3.09 4.18 3.59
CA VAL A 160 -2.98 5.44 2.86
C VAL A 160 -2.00 6.36 3.59
N VAL A 161 -2.15 6.52 4.91
CA VAL A 161 -1.21 7.32 5.72
C VAL A 161 0.21 6.77 5.67
N LYS A 162 0.41 5.45 5.82
CA LYS A 162 1.75 4.84 5.65
C LYS A 162 2.35 5.11 4.27
N THR A 163 1.52 5.11 3.22
CA THR A 163 1.96 5.43 1.86
C THR A 163 2.33 6.90 1.73
N LEU A 164 1.56 7.82 2.33
CA LEU A 164 1.96 9.23 2.41
C LEU A 164 3.34 9.30 3.06
N ILE A 165 3.47 8.74 4.27
CA ILE A 165 4.69 8.83 5.09
C ILE A 165 5.95 8.39 4.35
N TYR A 166 5.82 7.35 3.53
CA TYR A 166 6.93 6.83 2.74
C TYR A 166 7.36 7.76 1.59
N ASN A 167 6.45 8.55 1.02
CA ASN A 167 6.69 9.29 -0.22
C ASN A 167 6.91 10.80 -0.02
N HIS A 168 6.62 11.35 1.16
CA HIS A 168 6.66 12.80 1.39
C HIS A 168 7.42 13.17 2.66
N ASN A 169 7.79 14.45 2.72
CA ASN A 169 8.11 15.11 3.98
C ASN A 169 6.83 15.79 4.49
N PHE A 170 6.65 15.81 5.81
CA PHE A 170 5.49 16.42 6.46
C PHE A 170 5.92 17.61 7.28
N ASP A 171 5.07 18.61 7.31
CA ASP A 171 5.15 19.66 8.30
C ASP A 171 4.45 19.24 9.60
N GLU A 172 4.61 20.10 10.58
CA GLU A 172 4.03 19.95 11.91
C GLU A 172 2.50 19.87 11.86
N GLU A 173 1.83 20.61 10.96
CA GLU A 173 0.37 20.64 10.87
C GLU A 173 -0.22 19.26 10.53
N CYS A 174 0.38 18.54 9.57
CA CYS A 174 -0.01 17.16 9.26
C CYS A 174 0.11 16.24 10.47
N VAL A 175 1.23 16.33 11.20
CA VAL A 175 1.50 15.48 12.38
C VAL A 175 0.50 15.79 13.49
N GLU A 176 0.28 17.07 13.78
CA GLU A 176 -0.65 17.53 14.82
C GLU A 176 -2.08 17.03 14.56
N HIS A 177 -2.52 17.04 13.30
CA HIS A 177 -3.85 16.54 12.95
C HIS A 177 -3.97 15.03 13.14
N TRP A 178 -2.96 14.25 12.71
CA TRP A 178 -3.00 12.80 12.80
C TRP A 178 -2.80 12.25 14.23
N LEU A 179 -2.23 13.04 15.14
CA LEU A 179 -2.14 12.68 16.56
C LEU A 179 -3.53 12.56 17.23
N ASP A 180 -4.54 13.26 16.74
CA ASP A 180 -5.93 13.17 17.24
C ASP A 180 -6.80 12.20 16.43
N ASN A 181 -6.20 11.46 15.48
CA ASN A 181 -6.96 10.55 14.62
C ASN A 181 -7.61 9.43 15.43
N PRO A 182 -8.86 9.01 15.12
CA PRO A 182 -9.51 7.91 15.84
C PRO A 182 -8.78 6.55 15.67
N ASN A 183 -8.01 6.37 14.60
CA ASN A 183 -7.25 5.15 14.33
C ASN A 183 -5.89 5.16 15.07
N SER A 184 -5.73 4.23 16.01
CA SER A 184 -4.52 4.05 16.82
C SER A 184 -3.25 3.91 15.97
N GLN A 185 -3.31 3.20 14.85
CA GLN A 185 -2.14 3.00 14.01
C GLN A 185 -1.70 4.30 13.33
N ILE A 186 -2.64 5.17 12.97
CA ILE A 186 -2.33 6.50 12.41
C ILE A 186 -1.70 7.37 13.48
N ARG A 187 -2.26 7.41 14.70
CA ARG A 187 -1.68 8.17 15.82
C ARG A 187 -0.26 7.74 16.14
N VAL A 188 0.01 6.42 16.18
CA VAL A 188 1.36 5.89 16.39
C VAL A 188 2.30 6.36 15.28
N GLN A 189 1.91 6.27 14.01
CA GLN A 189 2.75 6.76 12.91
C GLN A 189 3.04 8.26 13.04
N ALA A 190 2.03 9.08 13.38
CA ALA A 190 2.21 10.50 13.60
C ALA A 190 3.20 10.80 14.74
N ALA A 191 3.06 10.12 15.88
CA ALA A 191 4.00 10.24 17.01
C ALA A 191 5.44 9.83 16.63
N LEU A 192 5.59 8.86 15.74
CA LEU A 192 6.90 8.44 15.24
C LEU A 192 7.54 9.49 14.32
N LEU A 193 6.77 10.39 13.72
CA LEU A 193 7.31 11.52 12.95
C LEU A 193 7.72 12.70 13.82
N THR A 194 7.23 12.79 15.06
CA THR A 194 7.51 13.95 15.90
C THR A 194 8.97 14.02 16.35
N GLU A 195 9.49 15.24 16.44
CA GLU A 195 10.83 15.57 16.92
C GLU A 195 11.01 15.27 18.42
N ASP A 196 12.25 14.98 18.82
CA ASP A 196 12.61 14.61 20.21
C ASP A 196 12.33 15.72 21.25
N GLY A 197 12.07 16.96 20.83
CA GLY A 197 11.75 18.07 21.73
C GLY A 197 10.34 18.03 22.32
N LYS A 198 9.43 17.23 21.77
CA LYS A 198 8.00 17.22 22.13
C LYS A 198 7.49 15.91 22.72
N VAL A 199 8.39 15.04 23.19
CA VAL A 199 8.04 13.67 23.59
C VAL A 199 6.90 13.63 24.61
N ASP A 200 6.99 14.37 25.71
CA ASP A 200 5.99 14.29 26.77
C ASP A 200 4.63 14.86 26.35
N GLU A 201 4.62 15.90 25.51
CA GLU A 201 3.39 16.46 24.91
C GLU A 201 2.69 15.45 24.02
N VAL A 202 3.44 14.79 23.13
CA VAL A 202 2.92 13.76 22.23
C VAL A 202 2.39 12.56 23.02
N LEU A 203 3.18 12.03 23.95
CA LEU A 203 2.80 10.85 24.72
C LEU A 203 1.55 11.10 25.58
N ALA A 204 1.34 12.34 26.06
CA ALA A 204 0.15 12.70 26.85
C ALA A 204 -1.16 12.68 26.04
N ARG A 205 -1.09 12.76 24.70
CA ARG A 205 -2.27 12.70 23.81
C ARG A 205 -2.65 11.28 23.40
N LEU A 206 -1.73 10.34 23.57
CA LEU A 206 -1.91 8.95 23.17
C LEU A 206 -2.57 8.14 24.28
N ASP A 207 -3.28 7.07 23.90
CA ASP A 207 -3.69 6.06 24.87
C ASP A 207 -2.49 5.20 25.32
N SER A 208 -2.66 4.44 26.39
CA SER A 208 -1.58 3.62 26.97
C SER A 208 -1.01 2.58 26.00
N GLN A 209 -1.81 2.10 25.04
CA GLN A 209 -1.39 1.13 24.05
C GLN A 209 -0.51 1.74 22.98
N ASP A 210 -0.92 2.91 22.49
CA ASP A 210 -0.17 3.68 21.51
C ASP A 210 1.14 4.17 22.12
N VAL A 211 1.14 4.63 23.38
CA VAL A 211 2.38 4.95 24.12
C VAL A 211 3.33 3.75 24.16
N ALA A 212 2.84 2.58 24.57
CA ALA A 212 3.66 1.37 24.62
C ALA A 212 4.26 1.01 23.25
N HIS A 213 3.50 1.21 22.18
CA HIS A 213 3.96 0.97 20.81
C HIS A 213 5.02 1.99 20.39
N VAL A 214 4.78 3.29 20.60
CA VAL A 214 5.73 4.36 20.27
C VAL A 214 7.05 4.17 21.01
N LEU A 215 7.02 3.89 22.31
CA LEU A 215 8.24 3.66 23.10
C LEU A 215 9.03 2.44 22.60
N ALA A 216 8.35 1.37 22.18
CA ALA A 216 9.01 0.20 21.61
C ALA A 216 9.67 0.49 20.25
N CYS A 217 9.09 1.39 19.45
CA CYS A 217 9.62 1.81 18.16
C CYS A 217 10.68 2.93 18.25
N LYS A 218 10.64 3.75 19.31
CA LYS A 218 11.64 4.78 19.64
C LYS A 218 12.26 4.52 21.02
N PRO A 219 13.19 3.55 21.14
CA PRO A 219 13.81 3.20 22.43
C PRO A 219 14.52 4.36 23.14
N GLN A 220 14.96 5.39 22.40
CA GLN A 220 15.57 6.59 22.97
C GLN A 220 14.58 7.45 23.76
N TRP A 221 13.27 7.31 23.52
CA TRP A 221 12.22 7.97 24.32
C TRP A 221 11.84 7.18 25.57
N ALA A 222 12.20 5.90 25.63
CA ALA A 222 11.82 4.96 26.68
C ALA A 222 12.67 5.12 27.95
N THR A 223 12.49 6.24 28.65
CA THR A 223 13.05 6.41 30.00
C THR A 223 12.40 5.43 30.97
N ARG A 224 13.11 5.12 32.07
CA ARG A 224 12.59 4.26 33.14
C ARG A 224 11.18 4.68 33.58
N GLU A 225 11.00 5.97 33.85
CA GLU A 225 9.73 6.54 34.32
C GLU A 225 8.62 6.36 33.29
N ARG A 226 8.86 6.71 32.02
CA ARG A 226 7.87 6.58 30.95
C ARG A 226 7.44 5.13 30.73
N VAL A 227 8.39 4.19 30.77
CA VAL A 227 8.09 2.76 30.62
C VAL A 227 7.28 2.24 31.81
N MET A 228 7.64 2.60 33.04
CA MET A 228 6.88 2.21 34.23
C MET A 228 5.46 2.78 34.21
N ASN A 229 5.28 4.05 33.85
CA ASN A 229 3.97 4.69 33.75
C ASN A 229 3.10 4.06 32.65
N ALA A 230 3.68 3.77 31.49
CA ALA A 230 2.97 3.10 30.40
C ALA A 230 2.56 1.66 30.78
N TRP A 231 3.42 0.96 31.53
CA TRP A 231 3.18 -0.42 31.95
C TRP A 231 1.93 -0.62 32.80
N GLU A 232 1.68 0.30 33.74
CA GLU A 232 0.56 0.22 34.67
C GLU A 232 -0.79 0.18 33.94
N ASN A 233 -0.88 0.89 32.81
CA ASN A 233 -2.10 1.07 32.03
C ASN A 233 -2.14 0.22 30.75
N ALA A 234 -1.06 -0.53 30.46
CA ALA A 234 -0.98 -1.41 29.31
C ALA A 234 -1.62 -2.78 29.59
N ASP A 235 -2.27 -3.33 28.56
CA ASP A 235 -2.67 -4.74 28.47
C ASP A 235 -1.47 -5.64 28.18
N GLU A 236 -1.72 -6.93 27.99
CA GLU A 236 -0.71 -7.93 27.68
C GLU A 236 0.15 -7.57 26.45
N ALA A 237 -0.46 -7.11 25.36
CA ALA A 237 0.25 -6.77 24.13
C ALA A 237 1.13 -5.52 24.31
N GLY A 238 0.62 -4.49 24.98
CA GLY A 238 1.39 -3.30 25.32
C GLY A 238 2.57 -3.63 26.24
N ARG A 239 2.36 -4.45 27.27
CA ARG A 239 3.43 -4.89 28.17
C ARG A 239 4.49 -5.71 27.45
N TYR A 240 4.09 -6.62 26.56
CA TYR A 240 5.02 -7.36 25.70
C TYR A 240 5.95 -6.42 24.91
N ARG A 241 5.41 -5.33 24.35
CA ARG A 241 6.20 -4.31 23.64
C ARG A 241 7.18 -3.60 24.58
N LEU A 242 6.73 -3.18 25.75
CA LEU A 242 7.52 -2.42 26.72
C LEU A 242 8.73 -3.21 27.26
N VAL A 243 8.62 -4.54 27.40
CA VAL A 243 9.75 -5.39 27.83
C VAL A 243 11.00 -5.21 26.95
N LYS A 244 10.82 -4.93 25.65
CA LYS A 244 11.94 -4.74 24.71
C LYS A 244 12.77 -3.49 25.00
N VAL A 245 12.17 -2.51 25.67
CA VAL A 245 12.79 -1.19 25.94
C VAL A 245 13.02 -0.93 27.43
N MET A 246 12.79 -1.92 28.29
CA MET A 246 13.14 -1.83 29.71
C MET A 246 14.64 -1.66 29.90
N ARG A 247 15.04 -0.56 30.55
CA ARG A 247 16.42 -0.26 30.96
C ARG A 247 16.42 0.30 32.37
N ASP A 248 17.40 -0.13 33.17
CA ASP A 248 17.63 0.32 34.55
C ASP A 248 16.38 0.23 35.46
N MET A 249 15.62 -0.87 35.29
CA MET A 249 14.39 -1.14 36.05
C MET A 249 14.70 -1.65 37.47
N PRO A 250 13.89 -1.30 38.47
CA PRO A 250 14.08 -1.82 39.83
C PRO A 250 13.68 -3.30 39.90
N ASP A 251 14.38 -4.07 40.74
CA ASP A 251 14.11 -5.50 40.93
C ASP A 251 12.65 -5.79 41.30
N SER A 252 12.02 -4.91 42.08
CA SER A 252 10.59 -5.03 42.43
C SER A 252 9.69 -5.03 41.20
N PHE A 253 9.99 -4.18 40.22
CA PHE A 253 9.23 -4.08 38.98
C PHE A 253 9.50 -5.27 38.06
N ILE A 254 10.77 -5.69 37.93
CA ILE A 254 11.12 -6.89 37.16
C ILE A 254 10.42 -8.14 37.73
N ASN A 255 10.43 -8.30 39.06
CA ASN A 255 9.73 -9.39 39.73
C ASN A 255 8.21 -9.36 39.52
N GLN A 256 7.61 -8.16 39.50
CA GLN A 256 6.20 -8.00 39.17
C GLN A 256 5.92 -8.39 37.72
N ALA A 257 6.77 -7.95 36.79
CA ALA A 257 6.61 -8.24 35.38
C ALA A 257 6.75 -9.74 35.06
N PHE A 258 7.68 -10.46 35.72
CA PHE A 258 7.79 -11.93 35.64
C PHE A 258 6.53 -12.67 36.15
N LYS A 259 5.76 -12.06 37.04
CA LYS A 259 4.51 -12.62 37.57
C LYS A 259 3.27 -12.23 36.76
N SER A 260 3.46 -11.46 35.69
CA SER A 260 2.40 -11.00 34.81
C SER A 260 2.39 -11.78 33.49
N ASP A 261 1.41 -11.50 32.65
CA ASP A 261 1.27 -12.10 31.32
C ASP A 261 2.45 -11.77 30.38
N ALA A 262 3.29 -10.79 30.75
CA ALA A 262 4.53 -10.47 30.03
C ALA A 262 5.71 -11.42 30.35
N TYR A 263 5.51 -12.47 31.16
CA TYR A 263 6.54 -13.46 31.50
C TYR A 263 7.25 -14.01 30.26
N MET A 264 6.50 -14.35 29.21
CA MET A 264 7.07 -14.89 27.97
C MET A 264 8.02 -13.89 27.30
N ALA A 265 7.67 -12.61 27.26
CA ALA A 265 8.53 -11.57 26.70
C ALA A 265 9.84 -11.41 27.49
N LEU A 266 9.77 -11.50 28.82
CA LEU A 266 10.95 -11.43 29.69
C LEU A 266 11.82 -12.68 29.55
N HIS A 267 11.20 -13.85 29.43
CA HIS A 267 11.90 -15.09 29.15
C HIS A 267 12.64 -15.00 27.81
N ASP A 268 11.99 -14.52 26.76
CA ASP A 268 12.62 -14.30 25.45
C ASP A 268 13.83 -13.35 25.56
N ARG A 269 13.72 -12.27 26.33
CA ARG A 269 14.85 -11.34 26.57
C ARG A 269 16.00 -11.98 27.35
N LEU A 270 15.71 -12.86 28.31
CA LEU A 270 16.74 -13.62 29.01
C LEU A 270 17.44 -14.62 28.07
N GLU A 271 16.71 -15.24 27.15
CA GLU A 271 17.31 -16.11 26.14
C GLU A 271 18.16 -15.32 25.14
N GLU A 272 17.70 -14.16 24.67
CA GLU A 272 18.51 -13.23 23.86
C GLU A 272 19.82 -12.85 24.58
N TYR A 273 19.73 -12.59 25.88
CA TYR A 273 20.89 -12.29 26.71
C TYR A 273 21.85 -13.48 26.81
N ARG A 274 21.35 -14.68 27.12
CA ARG A 274 22.14 -15.91 27.17
C ARG A 274 22.84 -16.18 25.84
N GLU A 275 22.14 -15.97 24.73
CA GLU A 275 22.69 -16.14 23.39
C GLU A 275 23.79 -15.12 23.09
N ALA A 276 23.60 -13.86 23.47
CA ALA A 276 24.66 -12.85 23.35
C ALA A 276 25.90 -13.22 24.17
N VAL A 277 25.73 -13.76 25.39
CA VAL A 277 26.86 -14.24 26.21
C VAL A 277 27.57 -15.42 25.54
N ARG A 278 26.84 -16.35 24.91
CA ARG A 278 27.45 -17.45 24.12
C ARG A 278 28.25 -16.93 22.93
N GLN A 279 27.73 -15.95 22.19
CA GLN A 279 28.46 -15.33 21.08
C GLN A 279 29.75 -14.63 21.54
N VAL A 280 29.70 -13.96 22.70
CA VAL A 280 30.89 -13.35 23.31
C VAL A 280 31.94 -14.41 23.70
N LEU A 281 31.52 -15.57 24.20
CA LEU A 281 32.41 -16.71 24.45
C LEU A 281 33.08 -17.21 23.16
N GLU A 282 32.31 -17.36 22.08
CA GLU A 282 32.84 -17.77 20.77
C GLU A 282 33.89 -16.78 20.24
N LEU A 283 33.61 -15.47 20.28
CA LEU A 283 34.58 -14.43 19.91
C LEU A 283 35.82 -14.46 20.80
N GLY A 284 35.68 -14.86 22.07
CA GLY A 284 36.79 -15.07 23.00
C GLY A 284 37.84 -16.07 22.50
N THR A 285 37.48 -16.98 21.59
CA THR A 285 38.41 -17.95 20.99
C THR A 285 39.42 -17.33 20.03
N MET A 286 39.22 -16.08 19.60
CA MET A 286 40.21 -15.33 18.82
C MET A 286 41.48 -15.01 19.62
N PHE A 287 41.42 -15.09 20.95
CA PHE A 287 42.55 -14.86 21.83
C PHE A 287 43.22 -16.18 22.25
N SER A 288 44.53 -16.12 22.51
CA SER A 288 45.29 -17.26 23.03
C SER A 288 44.71 -17.75 24.36
N GLU A 289 44.94 -19.03 24.70
CA GLU A 289 44.40 -19.66 25.91
C GLU A 289 44.90 -19.00 27.21
N ASP A 290 46.09 -18.42 27.19
CA ASP A 290 46.71 -17.68 28.29
C ASP A 290 46.31 -16.20 28.34
N SER A 291 45.46 -15.74 27.40
CA SER A 291 45.00 -14.35 27.36
C SER A 291 44.15 -13.99 28.57
N GLU A 292 44.56 -12.93 29.27
CA GLU A 292 43.78 -12.35 30.37
C GLU A 292 42.38 -11.88 29.91
N ILE A 293 42.26 -11.42 28.66
CA ILE A 293 40.98 -10.99 28.07
C ILE A 293 40.04 -12.19 27.91
N ARG A 294 40.56 -13.32 27.39
CA ARG A 294 39.78 -14.56 27.22
C ARG A 294 39.30 -15.09 28.57
N ARG A 295 40.19 -15.11 29.58
CA ARG A 295 39.84 -15.51 30.95
C ARG A 295 38.71 -14.66 31.54
N LYS A 296 38.80 -13.33 31.42
CA LYS A 296 37.75 -12.41 31.92
C LYS A 296 36.41 -12.60 31.22
N ILE A 297 36.42 -12.86 29.92
CA ILE A 297 35.20 -13.19 29.15
C ILE A 297 34.56 -14.48 29.69
N TRP A 298 35.37 -15.54 29.88
CA TRP A 298 34.90 -16.83 30.40
C TRP A 298 34.34 -16.73 31.83
N GLU A 299 35.07 -16.09 32.74
CA GLU A 299 34.64 -15.86 34.13
C GLU A 299 33.36 -15.01 34.23
N ARG A 300 33.12 -14.11 33.27
CA ARG A 300 31.87 -13.36 33.19
C ARG A 300 30.74 -14.25 32.68
N ALA A 301 30.96 -15.02 31.63
CA ALA A 301 29.93 -15.87 31.04
C ALA A 301 29.48 -17.04 31.95
N GLU A 302 30.41 -17.68 32.67
CA GLU A 302 30.09 -18.73 33.64
C GLU A 302 29.14 -18.24 34.74
N ARG A 303 29.28 -16.98 35.18
CA ARG A 303 28.39 -16.39 36.19
C ARG A 303 26.98 -16.07 35.68
N GLU A 304 26.82 -15.93 34.36
CA GLU A 304 25.60 -15.42 33.74
C GLU A 304 24.78 -16.55 33.05
N ILE A 305 25.44 -17.64 32.63
CA ILE A 305 24.81 -18.83 32.02
C ILE A 305 24.77 -20.04 32.97
N GLY A 306 25.77 -20.20 33.85
CA GLY A 306 25.91 -21.35 34.76
C GLY A 306 24.96 -21.30 35.95
#